data_AF-A0A3M1NSY6-F1
#
_entry.id   AF-A0A3M1NSY6-F1
#
_cell.length_a   1.000
_cell.length_b   1.000
_cell.length_c   1.000
_cell.angle_alpha   90.00
_cell.angle_beta   90.00
_cell.angle_gamma   90.00
#
_symmetry.space_group_name_H-M   'P 1'
#
loop_
_entity.id
_entity.type
_entity.pdbx_description
1 polymer ?
#
loop_
_entity_poly.entity_id
_entity_poly.type
_entity_poly.pdbx_seq_one_letter_code
_entity_poly.pdbx_strand_id
1 'polypeptide(L)'
;MNDRQRHLLIILDGYGIAEDPSVSAVDQANTPFLDHLFATYPHATLEASGLAVGLPEGQMGNSEVGHMNLGAGRVVYQEITRIDKAIADGDF
;
A
#
# COMPACT_ATOMS: atom_id res chain seq x y z
N MET A 1 31.01 21.86 2.75
CA MET A 1 30.15 20.91 2.02
C MET A 1 28.74 21.13 2.52
N ASN A 2 27.81 21.48 1.64
CA ASN A 2 26.43 21.70 2.02
C ASN A 2 25.79 20.32 2.21
N ASP A 3 25.58 19.91 3.46
CA ASP A 3 25.07 18.58 3.78
C ASP A 3 23.56 18.55 3.53
N ARG A 4 23.18 18.33 2.27
CA ARG A 4 21.78 18.30 1.85
C ARG A 4 21.18 16.99 2.35
N GLN A 5 20.27 17.10 3.32
CA GLN A 5 19.50 15.96 3.81
C GLN A 5 18.66 15.37 2.68
N ARG A 6 18.97 14.11 2.33
CA ARG A 6 18.26 13.36 1.27
C ARG A 6 17.17 12.52 1.91
N HIS A 7 15.98 12.57 1.33
CA HIS A 7 14.84 11.75 1.71
C HIS A 7 14.60 10.75 0.58
N LEU A 8 14.31 9.50 0.94
CA LEU A 8 14.10 8.41 0.00
C LEU A 8 12.84 7.64 0.39
N LEU A 9 11.97 7.39 -0.60
CA LEU A 9 10.90 6.42 -0.51
C LEU A 9 11.30 5.20 -1.33
N ILE A 10 11.32 4.02 -0.71
CA ILE A 10 11.59 2.74 -1.35
C ILE A 10 10.29 1.93 -1.33
N ILE A 11 9.86 1.45 -2.50
CA ILE A 11 8.65 0.65 -2.65
C ILE A 11 9.07 -0.76 -3.07
N LEU A 12 8.78 -1.74 -2.22
CA LEU A 12 8.92 -3.16 -2.55
C LEU A 12 7.60 -3.64 -3.15
N ASP A 13 7.50 -3.63 -4.49
CA ASP A 13 6.25 -3.96 -5.18
C ASP A 13 5.84 -5.41 -4.92
N GLY A 14 4.57 -5.63 -4.54
CA GLY A 14 4.04 -6.93 -4.15
C GLY A 14 4.53 -7.50 -2.81
N TYR A 15 5.21 -6.71 -1.96
CA TYR A 15 5.66 -7.13 -0.64
C TYR A 15 4.63 -6.77 0.43
N GLY A 16 3.85 -7.77 0.89
CA GLY A 16 2.79 -7.60 1.89
C GLY A 16 2.93 -8.57 3.07
N ILE A 17 2.07 -8.39 4.07
CA ILE A 17 1.93 -9.30 5.21
C ILE A 17 0.86 -10.32 4.84
N ALA A 18 1.23 -11.60 4.79
CA ALA A 18 0.32 -12.67 4.42
C ALA A 18 -0.58 -13.07 5.59
N GLU A 19 -1.83 -13.47 5.29
CA GLU A 19 -2.73 -14.08 6.27
C GLU A 19 -2.23 -15.49 6.68
N ASP A 20 -1.65 -16.23 5.73
CA ASP A 20 -1.04 -17.54 5.94
C ASP A 20 0.45 -17.51 5.60
N PRO A 21 1.34 -17.44 6.61
CA PRO A 21 2.79 -17.47 6.41
C PRO A 21 3.30 -18.74 5.73
N SER A 22 2.57 -19.86 5.81
CA SER A 22 3.01 -21.15 5.27
C SER A 22 3.04 -21.19 3.74
N VAL A 23 2.34 -20.28 3.07
CA VAL A 23 2.34 -20.12 1.60
C VAL A 23 2.99 -18.82 1.13
N SER A 24 3.51 -18.02 2.07
CA SER A 24 4.10 -16.71 1.79
C SER A 24 5.59 -16.83 1.45
N ALA A 25 5.96 -16.41 0.25
CA ALA A 25 7.36 -16.32 -0.15
C ALA A 25 8.12 -15.26 0.66
N VAL A 26 7.44 -14.23 1.16
CA VAL A 26 8.04 -13.19 2.00
C VAL A 26 8.44 -13.77 3.36
N ASP A 27 7.52 -14.49 4.02
CA ASP A 27 7.77 -15.08 5.34
C ASP A 27 8.77 -16.25 5.30
N GLN A 28 8.89 -16.92 4.15
CA GLN A 28 9.84 -18.02 3.94
C GLN A 28 11.22 -17.56 3.46
N ALA A 29 11.37 -16.30 3.06
CA ALA A 29 12.64 -15.77 2.58
C ALA A 29 13.61 -15.49 3.73
N ASN A 30 14.91 -15.64 3.45
CA ASN A 30 15.95 -15.18 4.36
C ASN A 30 16.26 -13.69 4.09
N THR A 31 15.69 -12.79 4.89
CA THR A 31 15.75 -11.32 4.67
C THR A 31 16.47 -10.56 5.80
N PRO A 32 17.71 -10.93 6.17
CA PRO A 32 18.34 -10.47 7.41
C PRO A 32 18.49 -8.94 7.52
N PHE A 33 18.60 -8.23 6.39
CA PHE A 33 18.63 -6.78 6.37
C PHE A 33 17.26 -6.15 6.66
N LEU A 34 16.18 -6.63 6.03
CA LEU A 34 14.83 -6.15 6.33
C LEU A 34 14.41 -6.52 7.75
N ASP A 35 14.74 -7.73 8.19
CA ASP A 35 14.47 -8.21 9.55
C ASP A 35 15.12 -7.30 10.59
N HIS A 36 16.38 -6.91 10.36
CA HIS A 36 17.09 -5.95 11.21
C HIS A 36 16.42 -4.57 11.21
N LEU A 37 15.97 -4.07 10.05
CA LEU A 37 15.28 -2.78 9.96
C LEU A 37 13.98 -2.78 10.76
N PHE A 38 13.13 -3.80 10.60
CA PHE A 38 11.88 -3.93 11.34
C PHE A 38 12.11 -4.12 12.85
N ALA A 39 13.16 -4.82 13.26
CA ALA A 39 13.48 -4.99 14.68
C ALA A 39 14.03 -3.71 15.36
N THR A 40 14.66 -2.82 14.59
CA THR A 40 15.45 -1.70 15.14
C THR A 40 14.75 -0.34 15.02
N TYR A 41 13.98 -0.12 13.95
CA TYR A 41 13.38 1.17 13.64
C TYR A 41 11.85 1.14 13.78
N PRO A 42 11.21 2.29 14.09
CA PRO A 42 9.76 2.39 14.11
C PRO A 42 9.16 2.00 12.75
N HIS A 43 8.15 1.15 12.79
CA HIS A 43 7.41 0.70 11.61
C HIS A 43 5.93 0.58 11.94
N ALA A 44 5.10 0.61 10.90
CA ALA A 44 3.66 0.45 10.98
C ALA A 44 3.16 -0.28 9.72
N THR A 45 1.93 -0.76 9.77
CA THR A 45 1.25 -1.39 8.65
C THR A 45 0.21 -0.44 8.07
N LEU A 46 -0.09 -0.59 6.78
CA LEU A 46 -1.08 0.21 6.06
C LEU A 46 -1.98 -0.71 5.23
N GLU A 47 -3.25 -0.35 5.14
CA GLU A 47 -4.19 -0.97 4.20
C GLU A 47 -3.87 -0.50 2.77
N ALA A 48 -3.65 -1.46 1.86
CA ALA A 48 -3.25 -1.20 0.48
C ALA A 48 -4.25 -1.76 -0.56
N SER A 49 -5.46 -2.10 -0.12
CA SER A 49 -6.52 -2.72 -0.93
C SER A 49 -7.89 -2.16 -0.56
N GLY A 50 -8.90 -2.49 -1.38
CA GLY A 50 -10.29 -2.10 -1.17
C GLY A 50 -10.51 -0.59 -1.01
N LEU A 51 -11.49 -0.25 -0.15
CA LEU A 51 -11.93 1.13 0.05
C LEU A 51 -10.83 2.06 0.57
N ALA A 52 -9.83 1.51 1.29
CA ALA A 52 -8.71 2.28 1.82
C ALA A 52 -7.85 2.94 0.73
N VAL A 53 -7.86 2.38 -0.49
CA VAL A 53 -7.13 2.91 -1.65
C VAL A 53 -8.05 3.33 -2.79
N GLY A 54 -9.36 3.42 -2.53
CA GLY A 54 -10.35 3.88 -3.50
C GLY A 54 -10.82 2.80 -4.49
N LEU A 55 -10.67 1.53 -4.13
CA LEU A 55 -11.23 0.37 -4.83
C LEU A 55 -12.53 -0.10 -4.15
N PRO A 56 -13.37 -0.92 -4.81
CA PRO A 56 -14.49 -1.62 -4.19
C PRO A 56 -14.04 -2.48 -2.99
N GLU A 57 -14.94 -2.69 -2.04
CA GLU A 57 -14.68 -3.55 -0.87
C GLU A 57 -14.24 -4.96 -1.29
N GLY A 58 -13.21 -5.49 -0.63
CA GLY A 58 -12.64 -6.81 -0.92
C GLY A 58 -11.79 -6.89 -2.20
N GLN A 59 -11.71 -5.83 -3.00
CA GLN A 59 -10.86 -5.83 -4.18
C GLN A 59 -9.38 -5.68 -3.83
N MET A 60 -8.55 -6.59 -4.33
CA MET A 60 -7.10 -6.53 -4.18
C MET A 60 -6.52 -5.23 -4.77
N GLY A 61 -5.53 -4.66 -4.08
CA GLY A 61 -4.74 -3.54 -4.59
C GLY A 61 -3.87 -3.94 -5.79
N ASN A 62 -3.28 -2.94 -6.43
CA ASN A 62 -2.33 -3.13 -7.52
C ASN A 62 -1.33 -1.97 -7.57
N SER A 63 -0.28 -2.12 -8.40
CA SER A 63 0.79 -1.14 -8.49
C SER A 63 0.29 0.25 -8.89
N GLU A 64 -0.63 0.36 -9.85
CA GLU A 64 -1.13 1.65 -10.33
C GLU A 64 -1.89 2.42 -9.24
N VAL A 65 -2.85 1.76 -8.60
CA VAL A 65 -3.64 2.32 -7.50
C VAL A 65 -2.76 2.68 -6.31
N GLY A 66 -1.81 1.80 -5.95
CA GLY A 66 -0.87 2.04 -4.85
C GLY A 66 0.01 3.27 -5.08
N HIS A 67 0.63 3.38 -6.26
CA HIS A 67 1.48 4.51 -6.59
C HIS A 67 0.71 5.82 -6.68
N MET A 68 -0.54 5.80 -7.19
CA MET A 68 -1.40 6.97 -7.19
C MET A 68 -1.73 7.46 -5.77
N ASN A 69 -2.11 6.57 -4.86
CA ASN A 69 -2.42 6.94 -3.49
C ASN A 69 -1.19 7.49 -2.75
N LEU A 70 -0.02 6.85 -2.89
CA LEU A 70 1.24 7.30 -2.31
C LEU A 70 1.65 8.68 -2.83
N GLY A 71 1.55 8.90 -4.14
CA GLY A 71 1.89 10.18 -4.77
C GLY A 71 0.89 11.30 -4.46
N ALA A 72 -0.38 10.96 -4.27
CA ALA A 72 -1.44 11.93 -3.99
C ALA A 72 -1.57 12.30 -2.51
N GLY A 73 -1.10 11.44 -1.59
CA GLY A 73 -1.26 11.64 -0.15
C GLY A 73 -2.71 11.62 0.34
N ARG A 74 -3.60 10.96 -0.42
CA ARG A 74 -5.03 10.81 -0.12
C ARG A 74 -5.62 9.61 -0.88
N VAL A 75 -6.80 9.16 -0.45
CA VAL A 75 -7.57 8.13 -1.17
C VAL A 75 -7.92 8.62 -2.58
N VAL A 76 -7.49 7.88 -3.60
CA VAL A 76 -7.79 8.14 -5.01
C VAL A 76 -8.86 7.15 -5.50
N TYR A 77 -10.12 7.60 -5.50
CA TYR A 77 -11.24 6.79 -6.00
C TYR A 77 -11.09 6.46 -7.48
N GLN A 78 -11.13 5.17 -7.78
CA GLN A 78 -11.12 4.67 -9.15
C GLN A 78 -12.49 4.88 -9.80
N GLU A 79 -12.53 4.96 -11.13
CA GLU A 79 -13.74 5.30 -11.89
C GLU A 79 -14.97 4.45 -11.52
N ILE A 80 -14.78 3.13 -11.33
CA ILE A 80 -15.88 2.23 -10.96
C ILE A 80 -16.45 2.56 -9.57
N THR A 81 -15.58 2.75 -8.57
CA THR A 81 -15.97 3.13 -7.21
C THR A 81 -16.55 4.54 -7.16
N ARG A 82 -16.12 5.44 -8.05
CA ARG A 82 -16.68 6.78 -8.17
C ARG A 82 -18.12 6.74 -8.70
N ILE A 83 -18.41 5.89 -9.68
CA ILE A 83 -19.77 5.72 -10.21
C ILE A 83 -20.67 5.09 -9.15
N ASP A 84 -20.25 4.00 -8.51
CA ASP A 84 -21.02 3.34 -7.45
C ASP A 84 -21.31 4.29 -6.29
N LYS A 85 -20.32 5.11 -5.90
CA LYS A 85 -20.49 6.16 -4.89
C LYS A 85 -21.48 7.23 -5.33
N ALA A 86 -21.39 7.73 -6.55
CA ALA A 86 -22.33 8.73 -7.07
C ALA A 86 -23.77 8.21 -7.10
N ILE A 87 -23.98 6.93 -7.44
CA ILE A 87 -25.29 6.27 -7.38
C ILE A 87 -25.78 6.16 -5.93
N ALA A 88 -24.92 5.74 -5.01
CA ALA A 88 -25.28 5.60 -3.59
C ALA A 88 -25.59 6.95 -2.91
N ASP A 89 -24.84 7.99 -3.26
CA ASP A 89 -24.98 9.34 -2.72
C ASP A 89 -26.12 10.13 -3.40
N GLY A 90 -26.67 9.63 -4.52
CA GLY A 90 -27.78 10.23 -5.26
C GLY A 90 -27.39 11.37 -6.21
N ASP A 91 -26.10 11.46 -6.57
CA ASP A 91 -25.51 12.51 -7.41
C ASP A 91 -25.47 12.16 -8.92
N PHE A 92 -26.07 11.03 -9.32
CA PHE A 92 -26.10 10.53 -10.70
C PHE A 92 -27.37 10.96 -11.47
#